data_AF-A0A9X0CER0-F1
#
_entry.id   AF-A0A9X0CER0-F1
#
_cell.length_a   1.000
_cell.length_b   1.000
_cell.length_c   1.000
_cell.angle_alpha   90.00
_cell.angle_beta   90.00
_cell.angle_gamma   90.00
#
_symmetry.space_group_name_H-M   'P 1'
#
loop_
_entity.id
_entity.type
_entity.pdbx_description
1 polymer ?
#
loop_
_entity_poly.entity_id
_entity_poly.type
_entity_poly.pdbx_seq_one_letter_code
_entity_poly.pdbx_strand_id
1 'polypeptide(L)'
;MVYMSSSVMDWRPIVKAWLNRREVQEHDVLEALFDCVFDEVCTFVKQNLFPKMDVLECNVIAQCIDLLEGLIPSKEEHGVLSATHLSRLFVFALMWGVGALLEIEDRTKMEEFLMKHKKLSLPAIDPGSQDTIFEFVVDNSGEC
;
A
#
# COMPACT_ATOMS: atom_id res chain seq x y z
N MET A 1 31.34 5.23 -18.58
CA MET A 1 30.03 4.75 -18.10
C MET A 1 29.79 5.35 -16.72
N VAL A 2 28.57 5.82 -16.46
CA VAL A 2 28.14 6.24 -15.11
C VAL A 2 27.35 5.08 -14.52
N TYR A 3 27.78 4.56 -13.37
CA TYR A 3 27.08 3.51 -12.63
C TYR A 3 26.21 4.17 -11.56
N MET A 4 24.90 3.91 -11.59
CA MET A 4 23.99 4.32 -10.52
C MET A 4 23.65 3.10 -9.67
N SER A 5 23.81 3.23 -8.35
CA SER A 5 23.42 2.21 -7.38
C SER A 5 21.90 2.15 -7.26
N SER A 6 21.34 0.97 -7.06
CA SER A 6 19.90 0.80 -6.76
C SER A 6 19.49 1.52 -5.47
N SER A 7 20.42 1.78 -4.57
CA SER A 7 20.21 2.58 -3.36
C SER A 7 19.93 4.07 -3.63
N VAL A 8 20.14 4.55 -4.86
CA VAL A 8 19.85 5.95 -5.26
C VAL A 8 18.41 6.11 -5.74
N MET A 9 17.73 5.00 -6.06
CA MET A 9 16.34 4.95 -6.51
C MET A 9 15.54 4.06 -5.57
N ASP A 10 15.52 4.44 -4.30
CA ASP A 10 14.61 3.89 -3.31
C ASP A 10 13.17 4.37 -3.58
N TRP A 11 12.23 3.90 -2.77
CA TRP A 11 10.81 4.19 -2.98
C TRP A 11 10.45 5.67 -2.74
N ARG A 12 11.20 6.36 -1.88
CA ARG A 12 10.93 7.75 -1.45
C ARG A 12 10.87 8.77 -2.59
N PRO A 13 11.87 8.89 -3.49
CA PRO A 13 11.81 9.82 -4.62
C PRO A 13 10.67 9.50 -5.59
N ILE A 14 10.30 8.22 -5.74
CA ILE A 14 9.21 7.79 -6.61
C ILE A 14 7.86 8.26 -6.03
N VAL A 15 7.60 7.94 -4.75
CA VAL A 15 6.38 8.39 -4.05
C VAL A 15 6.30 9.91 -4.04
N LYS A 16 7.39 10.60 -3.69
CA LYS A 16 7.40 12.07 -3.64
C LYS A 16 7.10 12.70 -5.00
N ALA A 17 7.65 12.15 -6.08
CA ALA A 17 7.39 12.64 -7.43
C ALA A 17 5.91 12.46 -7.85
N TRP A 18 5.28 11.37 -7.41
CA TRP A 18 3.85 11.10 -7.62
C TRP A 18 2.97 12.01 -6.77
N LEU A 19 3.22 12.08 -5.46
CA LEU A 19 2.45 12.91 -4.51
C LEU A 19 2.47 14.39 -4.87
N ASN A 20 3.58 14.92 -5.41
CA ASN A 20 3.68 16.32 -5.87
C ASN A 20 2.67 16.70 -6.97
N ARG A 21 2.04 15.72 -7.61
CA ARG A 21 1.00 15.92 -8.64
C ARG A 21 -0.42 15.82 -8.07
N ARG A 22 -0.55 15.42 -6.80
CA ARG A 22 -1.81 15.21 -6.12
C ARG A 22 -2.19 16.43 -5.30
N GLU A 23 -3.38 16.38 -4.74
CA GLU A 23 -3.92 17.46 -3.95
C GLU A 23 -3.28 17.52 -2.58
N VAL A 24 -3.16 18.72 -2.00
CA VAL A 24 -2.44 18.94 -0.73
C VAL A 24 -2.96 18.02 0.38
N GLN A 25 -4.27 17.87 0.49
CA GLN A 25 -4.87 16.96 1.47
C GLN A 25 -4.53 15.49 1.21
N GLU A 26 -4.55 15.05 -0.04
CA GLU A 26 -4.21 13.67 -0.40
C GLU A 26 -2.73 13.39 -0.21
N HIS A 27 -1.89 14.35 -0.60
CA HIS A 27 -0.45 14.36 -0.40
C HIS A 27 -0.12 14.10 1.07
N ASP A 28 -0.63 14.95 1.97
CA ASP A 28 -0.29 14.90 3.39
C ASP A 28 -0.74 13.60 4.05
N VAL A 29 -1.92 13.09 3.68
CA VAL A 29 -2.43 11.81 4.20
C VAL A 29 -1.58 10.64 3.70
N LEU A 30 -1.29 10.57 2.40
CA LEU A 30 -0.58 9.44 1.82
C LEU A 30 0.91 9.44 2.17
N GLU A 31 1.56 10.60 2.21
CA GLU A 31 2.96 10.72 2.63
C GLU A 31 3.14 10.14 4.03
N ALA A 32 2.28 10.53 4.97
CA ALA A 32 2.30 10.02 6.34
C ALA A 32 2.08 8.51 6.40
N LEU A 33 1.19 7.95 5.58
CA LEU A 33 0.91 6.51 5.54
C LEU A 33 2.10 5.72 4.98
N PHE A 34 2.70 6.16 3.88
CA PHE A 34 3.90 5.52 3.32
C PHE A 34 5.07 5.55 4.31
N ASP A 35 5.36 6.71 4.89
CA ASP A 35 6.43 6.87 5.87
C ASP A 35 6.22 6.01 7.13
N CYS A 36 4.98 5.77 7.50
CA CYS A 36 4.64 5.01 8.69
C CYS A 36 4.95 3.51 8.57
N VAL A 37 4.77 2.93 7.38
CA VAL A 37 4.67 1.46 7.24
C VAL A 37 5.48 0.83 6.11
N PHE A 38 5.81 1.57 5.04
CA PHE A 38 6.31 0.95 3.81
C PHE A 38 7.70 0.30 3.99
N ASP A 39 8.65 1.01 4.62
CA ASP A 39 9.99 0.48 4.93
C ASP A 39 9.91 -0.80 5.79
N GLU A 40 9.02 -0.82 6.77
CA GLU A 40 8.85 -1.94 7.71
C GLU A 40 8.26 -3.17 7.01
N VAL A 41 7.24 -2.97 6.17
CA VAL A 41 6.61 -4.04 5.39
C VAL A 41 7.59 -4.62 4.36
N CYS A 42 8.28 -3.77 3.59
CA CYS A 42 9.27 -4.24 2.62
C CYS A 42 10.41 -5.01 3.31
N THR A 43 10.85 -4.55 4.48
CA THR A 43 11.86 -5.27 5.27
C THR A 43 11.34 -6.62 5.76
N PHE A 44 10.12 -6.65 6.31
CA PHE A 44 9.51 -7.88 6.79
C PHE A 44 9.34 -8.92 5.67
N VAL A 45 8.84 -8.50 4.51
CA VAL A 45 8.66 -9.36 3.33
C VAL A 45 9.99 -9.95 2.87
N LYS A 46 11.03 -9.12 2.74
CA LYS A 46 12.37 -9.56 2.30
C LYS A 46 13.03 -10.53 3.29
N GLN A 47 12.75 -10.40 4.59
CA GLN A 47 13.44 -11.17 5.63
C GLN A 47 12.68 -12.42 6.09
N ASN A 48 11.34 -12.43 6.00
CA ASN A 48 10.51 -13.42 6.68
C ASN A 48 9.55 -14.16 5.73
N LEU A 49 9.36 -13.69 4.51
CA LEU A 49 8.41 -14.26 3.55
C LEU A 49 9.12 -14.74 2.28
N PHE A 50 8.42 -15.51 1.45
CA PHE A 50 8.94 -16.07 0.21
C PHE A 50 8.12 -15.60 -1.01
N PRO A 51 8.38 -14.38 -1.53
CA PRO A 51 7.80 -13.93 -2.79
C PRO A 51 8.08 -14.89 -3.93
N LYS A 52 7.09 -15.13 -4.80
CA LYS A 52 7.22 -16.05 -5.93
C LYS A 52 8.05 -15.51 -7.10
N MET A 53 8.30 -14.21 -7.11
CA MET A 53 9.13 -13.55 -8.11
C MET A 53 10.05 -12.55 -7.43
N ASP A 54 11.32 -12.53 -7.84
CA ASP A 54 12.27 -11.51 -7.43
C ASP A 54 11.97 -10.20 -8.15
N VAL A 55 11.63 -9.17 -7.39
CA VAL A 55 11.34 -7.83 -7.91
C VAL A 55 12.15 -6.78 -7.16
N LEU A 56 12.48 -5.69 -7.87
CA LEU A 56 13.10 -4.53 -7.27
C LEU A 56 12.08 -3.74 -6.44
N GLU A 57 12.54 -3.09 -5.39
CA GLU A 57 11.69 -2.25 -4.51
C GLU A 57 10.97 -1.14 -5.28
N CYS A 58 11.63 -0.53 -6.27
CA CYS A 58 11.02 0.47 -7.15
C CYS A 58 9.79 -0.07 -7.91
N ASN A 59 9.77 -1.37 -8.23
CA ASN A 59 8.65 -2.00 -8.91
C ASN A 59 7.49 -2.30 -7.94
N VAL A 60 7.81 -2.66 -6.69
CA VAL A 60 6.80 -2.88 -5.64
C VAL A 60 6.07 -1.58 -5.33
N ILE A 61 6.81 -0.48 -5.13
CA ILE A 61 6.18 0.81 -4.87
C ILE A 61 5.40 1.33 -6.09
N ALA A 62 5.91 1.11 -7.31
CA ALA A 62 5.18 1.47 -8.52
C ALA A 62 3.85 0.74 -8.60
N GLN A 63 3.79 -0.55 -8.25
CA GLN A 63 2.54 -1.31 -8.19
C GLN A 63 1.55 -0.73 -7.17
N CYS A 64 2.02 -0.37 -5.97
CA CYS A 64 1.16 0.30 -4.97
C CYS A 64 0.64 1.65 -5.50
N ILE A 65 1.48 2.44 -6.17
CA ILE A 65 1.10 3.73 -6.76
C ILE A 65 0.08 3.54 -7.88
N ASP A 66 0.31 2.59 -8.79
CA ASP A 66 -0.59 2.30 -9.92
C ASP A 66 -1.98 1.88 -9.42
N LEU A 67 -2.04 1.09 -8.34
CA LEU A 67 -3.31 0.74 -7.70
C LEU A 67 -4.00 1.98 -7.11
N LEU A 68 -3.27 2.85 -6.40
CA LEU A 68 -3.83 4.07 -5.84
C LEU A 68 -4.31 5.05 -6.92
N GLU A 69 -3.56 5.18 -8.01
CA GLU A 69 -3.93 6.04 -9.14
C GLU A 69 -5.22 5.53 -9.81
N GLY A 70 -5.40 4.21 -9.91
CA GLY A 70 -6.62 3.61 -10.46
C GLY A 70 -7.83 3.66 -9.52
N LEU A 71 -7.60 3.70 -8.20
CA LEU A 71 -8.66 3.66 -7.19
C LEU A 71 -9.13 5.05 -6.74
N ILE A 72 -8.23 6.03 -6.72
CA ILE A 72 -8.58 7.38 -6.28
C ILE A 72 -9.20 8.12 -7.47
N PRO A 73 -10.49 8.47 -7.41
CA PRO A 73 -11.18 9.07 -8.54
C PRO A 73 -10.61 10.44 -8.84
N SER A 74 -10.79 10.87 -10.09
CA SER A 74 -10.42 12.22 -10.47
C SER A 74 -11.26 13.24 -9.69
N LYS A 75 -10.65 14.37 -9.35
CA LYS A 75 -11.33 15.50 -8.70
C LYS A 75 -12.59 15.94 -9.43
N GLU A 76 -12.56 15.86 -10.76
CA GLU A 76 -13.66 16.29 -11.63
C GLU A 76 -14.90 15.38 -11.49
N GLU A 77 -14.70 14.11 -11.12
CA GLU A 77 -15.78 13.13 -11.01
C GLU A 77 -16.38 13.06 -9.60
N HIS A 78 -15.54 13.04 -8.55
CA HIS A 78 -15.99 12.75 -7.17
C HIS A 78 -15.46 13.73 -6.10
N GLY A 79 -14.76 14.79 -6.50
CA GLY A 79 -14.15 15.73 -5.57
C GLY A 79 -12.98 15.12 -4.78
N VAL A 80 -12.62 15.74 -3.65
CA VAL A 80 -11.51 15.29 -2.80
C VAL A 80 -12.02 14.28 -1.77
N LEU A 81 -11.42 13.09 -1.74
CA LEU A 81 -11.78 12.04 -0.80
C LEU A 81 -11.43 12.44 0.65
N SER A 82 -12.17 11.87 1.61
CA SER A 82 -11.84 12.01 3.03
C SER A 82 -10.55 11.28 3.39
N ALA A 83 -9.87 11.72 4.45
CA ALA A 83 -8.66 11.05 4.94
C ALA A 83 -8.91 9.57 5.31
N THR A 84 -10.09 9.24 5.84
CA THR A 84 -10.48 7.87 6.16
C THR A 84 -10.62 7.02 4.91
N HIS A 85 -11.27 7.54 3.86
CA HIS A 85 -11.40 6.83 2.60
C HIS A 85 -10.02 6.59 1.97
N LEU A 86 -9.16 7.62 1.89
CA LEU A 86 -7.79 7.48 1.40
C LEU A 86 -6.98 6.45 2.20
N SER A 87 -7.13 6.43 3.52
CA SER A 87 -6.46 5.44 4.37
C SER A 87 -6.89 4.00 4.07
N ARG A 88 -8.19 3.79 3.78
CA ARG A 88 -8.73 2.47 3.41
C ARG A 88 -8.23 2.04 2.03
N LEU A 89 -8.20 2.95 1.05
CA LEU A 89 -7.61 2.69 -0.28
C LEU A 89 -6.12 2.40 -0.20
N PHE A 90 -5.40 3.10 0.68
CA PHE A 90 -3.99 2.83 0.95
C PHE A 90 -3.76 1.43 1.50
N VAL A 91 -4.56 0.99 2.48
CA VAL A 91 -4.47 -0.39 3.00
C VAL A 91 -4.69 -1.39 1.88
N PHE A 92 -5.72 -1.21 1.06
CA PHE A 92 -6.00 -2.08 -0.08
C PHE A 92 -4.80 -2.15 -1.05
N ALA A 93 -4.26 -0.99 -1.45
CA ALA A 93 -3.13 -0.90 -2.37
C ALA A 93 -1.83 -1.45 -1.79
N LEU A 94 -1.62 -1.34 -0.47
CA LEU A 94 -0.47 -1.95 0.22
C LEU A 94 -0.58 -3.48 0.21
N MET A 95 -1.76 -4.01 0.55
CA MET A 95 -1.99 -5.46 0.57
C MET A 95 -1.79 -6.06 -0.81
N TRP A 96 -2.39 -5.48 -1.85
CA TRP A 96 -2.26 -6.02 -3.20
C TRP A 96 -0.97 -5.64 -3.90
N GLY A 97 -0.41 -4.46 -3.66
CA GLY A 97 0.85 -4.04 -4.29
C GLY A 97 2.08 -4.78 -3.75
N VAL A 98 2.09 -5.17 -2.48
CA VAL A 98 3.18 -5.97 -1.90
C VAL A 98 2.83 -7.46 -1.88
N GLY A 99 1.60 -7.80 -1.47
CA GLY A 99 1.17 -9.17 -1.23
C GLY A 99 0.76 -9.95 -2.49
N ALA A 100 0.64 -9.30 -3.66
CA ALA A 100 0.34 -10.01 -4.91
C ALA A 100 1.36 -11.10 -5.25
N LEU A 101 2.63 -10.94 -4.84
CA LEU A 101 3.70 -11.91 -5.07
C LEU A 101 3.77 -13.02 -4.00
N LEU A 102 2.94 -12.93 -2.97
CA LEU A 102 2.91 -13.88 -1.87
C LEU A 102 1.83 -14.94 -2.08
N GLU A 103 2.14 -16.17 -1.66
CA GLU A 103 1.15 -17.24 -1.52
C GLU A 103 0.33 -17.08 -0.25
N ILE A 104 -0.76 -17.83 -0.15
CA ILE A 104 -1.75 -17.75 0.94
C ILE A 104 -1.09 -17.75 2.33
N GLU A 105 -0.14 -18.66 2.60
CA GLU A 105 0.53 -18.73 3.90
C GLU A 105 1.32 -17.47 4.26
N ASP A 106 1.98 -16.85 3.28
CA ASP A 106 2.79 -15.64 3.50
C ASP A 106 1.92 -14.37 3.52
N ARG A 107 0.78 -14.39 2.82
CA ARG A 107 -0.27 -13.37 2.94
C ARG A 107 -0.81 -13.30 4.36
N THR A 108 -1.10 -14.46 4.98
CA THR A 108 -1.52 -14.52 6.39
C THR A 108 -0.46 -13.93 7.32
N LYS A 109 0.82 -14.26 7.13
CA LYS A 109 1.91 -13.68 7.94
C LYS A 109 2.06 -12.16 7.77
N MET A 110 1.91 -11.66 6.54
CA MET A 110 1.93 -10.22 6.27
C MET A 110 0.77 -9.51 6.96
N GLU A 111 -0.43 -10.09 6.92
CA GLU A 111 -1.60 -9.58 7.63
C GLU A 111 -1.38 -9.54 9.15
N GLU A 112 -0.92 -10.64 9.74
CA GLU A 112 -0.60 -10.71 11.18
C GLU A 112 0.44 -9.65 11.58
N PHE A 113 1.44 -9.44 10.74
CA PHE A 113 2.45 -8.41 10.94
C PHE A 113 1.84 -7.01 11.00
N LEU A 114 0.95 -6.67 10.05
CA LEU A 114 0.26 -5.37 9.99
C LEU A 114 -0.70 -5.18 11.17
N MET A 115 -1.48 -6.21 11.52
CA MET A 115 -2.38 -6.19 12.67
C MET A 115 -1.63 -5.96 13.98
N LYS A 116 -0.44 -6.56 14.13
CA LYS A 116 0.41 -6.37 15.30
C LYS A 116 1.00 -4.96 15.39
N HIS A 117 1.35 -4.36 14.24
CA HIS A 117 1.94 -3.02 14.21
C HIS A 117 0.95 -1.91 14.58
N LYS A 118 -0.37 -2.11 14.38
CA LYS A 118 -1.45 -1.17 14.77
C LYS A 118 -1.24 0.27 14.28
N LYS A 119 -0.48 0.43 13.20
CA LYS A 119 -0.14 1.72 12.59
C LYS A 119 -1.15 2.15 11.53
N LEU A 120 -1.90 1.19 10.98
CA LEU A 120 -2.93 1.40 9.97
C LEU A 120 -4.30 1.12 10.57
N SER A 121 -5.30 1.87 10.10
CA SER A 121 -6.71 1.55 10.34
C SER A 121 -7.12 0.39 9.44
N LEU A 122 -6.74 -0.83 9.82
CA LEU A 122 -7.10 -2.06 9.10
C LEU A 122 -8.61 -2.34 9.20
N PRO A 123 -9.19 -2.99 8.19
CA PRO A 123 -10.60 -3.33 8.20
C PRO A 123 -10.92 -4.40 9.25
N ALA A 124 -12.15 -4.34 9.76
CA ALA A 124 -12.65 -5.37 10.66
C ALA A 124 -13.04 -6.60 9.84
N ILE A 125 -12.48 -7.75 10.19
CA ILE A 125 -12.85 -9.05 9.63
C ILE A 125 -13.79 -9.73 10.63
N ASP A 126 -14.88 -10.32 10.14
CA ASP A 126 -15.77 -11.13 10.98
C ASP A 126 -15.00 -12.33 11.54
N PRO A 127 -14.91 -12.51 12.88
CA PRO A 127 -14.24 -13.66 13.49
C PRO A 127 -14.82 -15.02 13.07
N GLY A 128 -16.05 -15.05 12.55
CA GLY A 128 -16.68 -16.25 12.01
C GLY A 128 -16.36 -16.55 10.54
N SER A 129 -15.71 -15.62 9.83
CA SER A 129 -15.35 -15.77 8.42
C SER A 129 -13.96 -16.40 8.24
N GLN A 130 -13.70 -16.92 7.04
CA GLN A 130 -12.35 -17.28 6.59
C GLN A 130 -11.71 -16.16 5.75
N ASP A 131 -12.37 -15.00 5.67
CA ASP A 131 -11.88 -13.86 4.91
C ASP A 131 -10.61 -13.28 5.53
N THR A 132 -9.77 -12.74 4.67
CA THR A 132 -8.54 -12.03 5.03
C THR A 132 -8.66 -10.57 4.61
N ILE A 133 -7.70 -9.71 4.97
CA ILE A 133 -7.69 -8.32 4.47
C ILE A 133 -7.55 -8.29 2.94
N PHE A 134 -7.08 -9.36 2.28
CA PHE A 134 -7.02 -9.41 0.81
C PHE A 134 -8.41 -9.38 0.15
N GLU A 135 -9.45 -9.83 0.87
CA GLU A 135 -10.82 -9.93 0.35
C GLU A 135 -11.63 -8.65 0.58
N PHE A 136 -11.02 -7.68 1.26
CA PHE A 136 -11.55 -6.35 1.48
C PHE A 136 -11.50 -5.52 0.20
N VAL A 137 -12.61 -4.86 -0.15
CA VAL A 137 -12.69 -3.87 -1.22
C VAL A 137 -13.38 -2.62 -0.67
N VAL A 138 -12.84 -1.46 -0.98
CA VAL A 138 -13.44 -0.17 -0.59
C VAL A 138 -14.43 0.25 -1.66
N ASP A 139 -15.66 0.58 -1.27
CA ASP A 139 -16.68 1.07 -2.18
C ASP A 139 -16.49 2.57 -2.49
N ASN A 140 -17.30 3.11 -3.41
CA ASN A 140 -17.24 4.54 -3.77
C ASN A 140 -17.61 5.48 -2.61
N SER A 141 -18.31 4.98 -1.58
CA SER A 141 -18.66 5.71 -0.36
C SER A 141 -17.50 5.74 0.64
N GLY A 142 -16.44 4.96 0.39
CA GLY A 142 -15.34 4.75 1.30
C GLY A 142 -15.64 3.76 2.41
N GLU A 143 -16.77 3.04 2.32
CA GLU A 143 -17.19 1.96 3.23
C GLU A 143 -16.75 0.59 2.71
N CYS A 144 -16.89 -0.39 3.60
CA CYS A 144 -16.39 -1.73 3.44
C CYS A 144 -17.13 -2.70 4.36
#